data_AF-A0A1S6U8E5-F1
#
_entry.id   AF-A0A1S6U8E5-F1
#
_cell.length_a   1.000
_cell.length_b   1.000
_cell.length_c   1.000
_cell.angle_alpha   90.00
_cell.angle_beta   90.00
_cell.angle_gamma   90.00
#
_symmetry.space_group_name_H-M   'P 1'
#
loop_
_entity.id
_entity.type
_entity.pdbx_description
1 polymer ?
#
loop_
_entity_poly.entity_id
_entity_poly.type
_entity_poly.pdbx_seq_one_letter_code
_entity_poly.pdbx_strand_id
1 'polypeptide(L)'
;MRKAFTMIELVFIITIIGILSGVAIMKMNFGRTDAEIQNAKVQLASVKSAIMVYYNDKLLFGKPQYPETLDKGGKLFGAILPIGSIKPSTGKNGWKTTKTDGEYTFTVSGRSVKFKYDKAKGTLTCEPNPDTTLCSQLE
;
A
#
# COMPACT_ATOMS: atom_id res chain seq x y z
N MET A 1 -44.08 22.43 -26.72
CA MET A 1 -43.79 23.39 -25.65
C MET A 1 -42.67 22.82 -24.78
N ARG A 2 -41.47 23.42 -24.77
CA ARG A 2 -40.37 22.98 -23.90
C ARG A 2 -40.52 23.68 -22.55
N LYS A 3 -40.78 22.91 -21.48
CA LYS A 3 -40.77 23.45 -20.11
C LYS A 3 -39.31 23.74 -19.74
N ALA A 4 -38.96 25.01 -19.65
CA ALA A 4 -37.71 25.42 -19.02
C ALA A 4 -37.87 25.27 -17.50
N PHE A 5 -36.80 24.84 -16.82
CA PHE A 5 -36.74 24.83 -15.37
C PHE A 5 -36.96 26.24 -14.82
N THR A 6 -37.65 26.33 -13.69
CA THR A 6 -37.91 27.61 -13.04
C THR A 6 -36.63 28.14 -12.40
N MET A 7 -36.47 29.47 -12.35
CA MET A 7 -35.34 30.11 -11.65
C MET A 7 -35.21 29.59 -10.21
N ILE A 8 -36.33 29.33 -9.53
CA ILE A 8 -36.34 28.87 -8.14
C ILE A 8 -35.84 27.43 -7.98
N GLU A 9 -36.17 26.53 -8.91
CA GLU A 9 -35.62 25.16 -8.92
C GLU A 9 -34.10 25.19 -9.08
N LEU A 10 -33.60 26.05 -9.98
CA LEU A 10 -32.16 26.15 -10.23
C LEU A 10 -31.41 26.65 -8.99
N VAL A 11 -31.96 27.66 -8.28
CA VAL A 11 -31.38 28.17 -7.03
C VAL A 11 -31.41 27.12 -5.91
N PHE A 12 -32.48 26.34 -5.81
CA PHE A 12 -32.57 25.27 -4.81
C PHE A 12 -31.55 24.16 -5.07
N ILE A 13 -31.32 23.80 -6.33
CA ILE A 13 -30.35 22.75 -6.70
C ILE A 13 -28.92 23.18 -6.38
N ILE A 14 -28.52 24.41 -6.73
CA ILE A 14 -27.15 24.89 -6.47
C ILE A 14 -26.86 25.04 -4.96
N THR A 15 -27.86 25.42 -4.16
CA THR A 15 -27.69 25.53 -2.70
C THR A 15 -27.55 24.17 -2.04
N ILE A 16 -28.33 23.18 -2.46
CA ILE A 16 -28.18 21.80 -2.00
C ILE A 16 -26.81 21.23 -2.40
N ILE A 17 -26.41 21.36 -3.67
CA ILE A 17 -25.10 20.87 -4.13
C ILE A 17 -23.97 21.60 -3.38
N GLY A 18 -24.11 22.89 -3.10
CA GLY A 18 -23.13 23.67 -2.33
C GLY A 18 -22.91 23.14 -0.91
N ILE A 19 -24.01 22.86 -0.19
CA ILE A 19 -23.94 22.32 1.18
C ILE A 19 -23.38 20.89 1.18
N LEU A 20 -23.88 20.03 0.28
CA LEU A 20 -23.41 18.64 0.18
C LEU A 20 -21.92 18.56 -0.19
N SER A 21 -21.46 19.46 -1.07
CA SER A 21 -20.05 19.53 -1.47
C SER A 21 -19.13 19.89 -0.31
N GLY A 22 -19.53 20.82 0.56
CA GLY A 22 -18.74 21.22 1.72
C GLY A 22 -18.47 20.07 2.69
N VAL A 23 -19.47 19.22 2.96
CA VAL A 23 -19.33 18.07 3.88
C VAL A 23 -18.54 16.92 3.26
N ALA A 24 -18.69 16.70 1.95
CA ALA A 24 -18.03 15.58 1.25
C ALA A 24 -16.49 15.71 1.20
N ILE A 25 -15.96 16.93 1.11
CA ILE A 25 -14.51 17.18 1.00
C ILE A 25 -13.74 16.66 2.23
N MET A 26 -14.25 16.92 3.44
CA MET A 26 -13.55 16.53 4.67
C MET A 26 -13.48 15.01 4.85
N LYS A 27 -14.55 14.28 4.51
CA LYS A 27 -14.59 12.82 4.61
C LYS A 27 -13.61 12.12 3.66
N MET A 28 -13.37 12.69 2.49
CA MET A 28 -12.56 12.06 1.45
C MET A 28 -11.05 12.11 1.75
N ASN A 29 -10.57 13.11 2.49
CA ASN A 29 -9.14 13.27 2.73
C ASN A 29 -8.59 12.30 3.79
N PHE A 30 -9.31 12.11 4.89
CA PHE A 30 -8.89 11.18 5.95
C PHE A 30 -9.08 9.70 5.54
N GLY A 31 -10.23 9.36 4.95
CA GLY A 31 -10.51 7.98 4.55
C GLY A 31 -9.56 7.40 3.50
N ARG A 32 -8.96 8.25 2.63
CA ARG A 32 -7.96 7.79 1.65
C ARG A 32 -6.65 7.37 2.31
N THR A 33 -6.17 8.15 3.28
CA THR A 33 -4.93 7.84 4.01
C THR A 33 -5.08 6.53 4.79
N ASP A 34 -6.21 6.36 5.47
CA ASP A 34 -6.47 5.14 6.25
C ASP A 34 -6.59 3.91 5.34
N ALA A 35 -7.26 4.03 4.19
CA ALA A 35 -7.35 2.95 3.21
C ALA A 35 -5.98 2.54 2.65
N GLU A 36 -5.08 3.49 2.42
CA GLU A 36 -3.72 3.20 1.97
C GLU A 36 -2.91 2.45 3.04
N ILE A 37 -3.03 2.82 4.32
CA ILE A 37 -2.39 2.10 5.43
C ILE A 37 -2.95 0.66 5.53
N GLN A 38 -4.27 0.48 5.44
CA GLN A 38 -4.88 -0.85 5.47
C GLN A 38 -4.46 -1.72 4.28
N ASN A 39 -4.40 -1.15 3.08
CA ASN A 39 -3.90 -1.84 1.90
C ASN A 39 -2.44 -2.27 2.07
N ALA A 40 -1.60 -1.40 2.63
CA ALA A 40 -0.20 -1.73 2.91
C ALA A 40 -0.06 -2.85 3.94
N LYS A 41 -0.90 -2.88 4.98
CA LYS A 41 -0.96 -3.97 5.96
C LYS A 41 -1.33 -5.30 5.32
N VAL A 42 -2.35 -5.33 4.46
CA VAL A 42 -2.75 -6.53 3.70
C VAL A 42 -1.64 -7.00 2.77
N GLN A 43 -0.96 -6.06 2.09
CA GLN A 43 0.19 -6.35 1.24
C GLN A 43 1.35 -6.95 2.04
N LEU A 44 1.68 -6.40 3.20
CA LEU A 44 2.72 -6.91 4.09
C LEU A 44 2.40 -8.33 4.58
N ALA A 45 1.17 -8.59 5.00
CA ALA A 45 0.72 -9.92 5.42
C ALA A 45 0.82 -10.93 4.27
N SER A 46 0.45 -10.52 3.05
CA SER A 46 0.55 -11.34 1.84
C SER A 46 2.01 -11.67 1.51
N VAL A 47 2.91 -10.69 1.60
CA VAL A 47 4.35 -10.89 1.41
C VAL A 47 4.92 -11.87 2.44
N LYS A 48 4.62 -11.68 3.73
CA LYS A 48 5.07 -12.59 4.81
C LYS A 48 4.58 -14.01 4.58
N SER A 49 3.31 -14.18 4.20
CA SER A 49 2.73 -15.48 3.85
C SER A 49 3.43 -16.11 2.64
N ALA A 50 3.66 -15.35 1.58
CA ALA A 50 4.29 -15.83 0.37
C ALA A 50 5.76 -16.26 0.59
N ILE A 51 6.50 -15.60 1.48
CA ILE A 51 7.86 -16.03 1.86
C ILE A 51 7.81 -17.41 2.54
N MET A 52 6.85 -17.64 3.44
CA MET A 52 6.68 -18.95 4.10
C MET A 52 6.27 -20.03 3.09
N VAL A 53 5.37 -19.71 2.15
CA VAL A 53 4.97 -20.64 1.08
C VAL A 53 6.17 -21.00 0.20
N TYR A 54 7.01 -20.03 -0.18
CA TYR A 54 8.23 -20.29 -0.95
C TYR A 54 9.19 -21.21 -0.18
N TYR A 55 9.40 -20.96 1.11
CA TYR A 55 10.25 -21.80 1.93
C TYR A 55 9.71 -23.23 2.02
N ASN A 56 8.41 -23.41 2.23
CA ASN A 56 7.76 -24.71 2.27
C ASN A 56 7.86 -25.46 0.92
N ASP A 57 7.71 -24.76 -0.21
CA ASP A 57 7.95 -25.34 -1.54
C ASP A 57 9.38 -25.89 -1.66
N LYS A 58 10.38 -25.10 -1.27
CA LYS A 58 11.78 -25.54 -1.31
C LYS A 58 12.12 -26.65 -0.31
N LEU A 59 11.44 -26.69 0.82
CA LEU A 59 11.53 -27.78 1.77
C LEU A 59 11.05 -29.10 1.17
N LEU A 60 9.96 -29.10 0.38
CA LEU A 60 9.46 -30.31 -0.30
C LEU A 60 10.46 -30.88 -1.31
N PHE A 61 11.29 -30.02 -1.92
CA PHE A 61 12.37 -30.42 -2.81
C PHE A 61 13.70 -30.71 -2.11
N GLY A 62 13.71 -30.78 -0.78
CA GLY A 62 14.89 -31.13 0.03
C GLY A 62 15.97 -30.04 0.08
N LYS A 63 15.63 -28.79 -0.26
CA LYS A 63 16.56 -27.65 -0.24
C LYS A 63 15.95 -26.47 0.52
N PRO A 64 15.80 -26.54 1.85
CA PRO A 64 15.17 -25.47 2.63
C PRO A 64 15.94 -24.17 2.46
N GLN A 65 15.36 -23.22 1.72
CA GLN A 65 16.01 -21.95 1.39
C GLN A 65 14.94 -20.86 1.24
N TYR A 66 15.19 -19.72 1.88
CA TYR A 66 14.42 -18.51 1.69
C TYR A 66 14.77 -17.83 0.35
N PRO A 67 13.84 -17.08 -0.25
CA PRO A 67 14.11 -16.41 -1.53
C PRO A 67 15.27 -15.44 -1.41
N GLU A 68 16.25 -15.51 -2.31
CA GLU A 68 17.43 -14.62 -2.27
C GLU A 68 17.06 -13.18 -2.62
N THR A 69 16.10 -13.00 -3.50
CA THR A 69 15.51 -11.71 -3.85
C THR A 69 13.98 -11.86 -3.80
N LEU A 70 13.29 -10.83 -3.31
CA LEU A 70 11.84 -10.82 -3.38
C LEU A 70 11.35 -10.22 -4.70
N ASP A 71 12.19 -9.43 -5.36
CA ASP A 71 11.83 -8.71 -6.59
C ASP A 71 12.15 -9.51 -7.85
N LYS A 72 11.28 -9.38 -8.85
CA LYS A 72 11.47 -10.02 -10.16
C LYS A 72 10.84 -9.19 -11.27
N GLY A 73 11.59 -8.94 -12.35
CA GLY A 73 11.07 -8.29 -13.56
C GLY A 73 10.51 -6.88 -13.34
N GLY A 74 11.15 -6.07 -12.48
CA GLY A 74 10.73 -4.69 -12.19
C GLY A 74 9.47 -4.56 -11.32
N LYS A 75 8.99 -5.67 -10.74
CA LYS A 75 7.87 -5.72 -9.81
C LYS A 75 8.38 -5.98 -8.40
N LEU A 76 7.88 -5.23 -7.43
CA LEU A 76 8.18 -5.47 -6.03
C LEU A 76 7.52 -6.79 -5.59
N PHE A 77 8.28 -7.62 -4.89
CA PHE A 77 7.83 -8.94 -4.43
C PHE A 77 7.42 -9.92 -5.55
N GLY A 78 7.79 -9.63 -6.81
CA GLY A 78 7.39 -10.43 -7.97
C GLY A 78 7.96 -11.85 -8.01
N ALA A 79 8.97 -12.17 -7.20
CA ALA A 79 9.52 -13.53 -7.09
C ALA A 79 8.62 -14.45 -6.25
N ILE A 80 7.87 -13.89 -5.30
CA ILE A 80 7.04 -14.63 -4.34
C ILE A 80 5.54 -14.39 -4.50
N LEU A 81 5.14 -13.26 -5.11
CA LEU A 81 3.75 -12.91 -5.41
C LEU A 81 3.51 -12.97 -6.94
N PRO A 82 3.24 -14.17 -7.50
CA PRO A 82 3.01 -14.33 -8.94
C PRO A 82 1.73 -13.61 -9.43
N ILE A 83 0.75 -13.43 -8.55
CA ILE A 83 -0.49 -12.68 -8.80
C ILE A 83 -0.52 -11.49 -7.83
N GLY A 84 -0.85 -10.29 -8.31
CA GLY A 84 -0.96 -9.11 -7.45
C GLY A 84 0.37 -8.47 -7.02
N SER A 85 1.46 -8.76 -7.74
CA SER A 85 2.78 -8.15 -7.53
C SER A 85 2.68 -6.63 -7.39
N ILE A 86 3.34 -6.07 -6.38
CA ILE A 86 3.21 -4.64 -6.06
C ILE A 86 4.04 -3.85 -7.07
N LYS A 87 3.39 -2.94 -7.81
CA LYS A 87 4.13 -2.01 -8.66
C LYS A 87 4.76 -0.93 -7.78
N PRO A 88 6.05 -0.59 -8.00
CA PRO A 88 6.64 0.53 -7.29
C PRO A 88 5.86 1.81 -7.62
N SER A 89 5.48 2.55 -6.59
CA SER A 89 4.72 3.78 -6.75
C SER A 89 5.59 4.86 -7.36
N THR A 90 5.11 5.48 -8.43
CA THR A 90 5.67 6.71 -9.03
C THR A 90 5.14 7.98 -8.35
N GLY A 91 4.16 7.85 -7.45
CA GLY A 91 3.50 8.95 -6.76
C GLY A 91 4.09 9.29 -5.39
N LYS A 92 3.36 10.14 -4.64
CA LYS A 92 3.70 10.54 -3.27
C LYS A 92 3.51 9.39 -2.26
N ASN A 93 2.54 8.51 -2.48
CA ASN A 93 2.19 7.42 -1.55
C ASN A 93 2.38 6.03 -2.21
N GLY A 94 2.78 5.03 -1.44
CA GLY A 94 2.97 3.63 -1.87
C GLY A 94 4.38 3.08 -1.63
N TRP A 95 4.59 1.85 -2.10
CA TRP A 95 5.85 1.12 -1.94
C TRP A 95 6.89 1.53 -2.98
N LYS A 96 8.14 1.64 -2.55
CA LYS A 96 9.31 1.92 -3.38
C LYS A 96 10.44 0.98 -2.98
N THR A 97 11.28 0.61 -3.95
CA THR A 97 12.56 -0.05 -3.68
C THR A 97 13.59 1.02 -3.31
N THR A 98 14.38 0.75 -2.28
CA THR A 98 15.59 1.54 -1.99
C THR A 98 16.70 1.05 -2.94
N LYS A 99 17.75 1.86 -3.15
CA LYS A 99 18.89 1.53 -4.04
C LYS A 99 19.61 0.19 -3.72
N THR A 100 19.32 -0.42 -2.56
CA THR A 100 19.91 -1.67 -2.08
C THR A 100 18.89 -2.81 -2.20
N ASP A 101 19.35 -3.95 -2.72
CA ASP A 101 18.56 -5.19 -2.84
C ASP A 101 18.03 -5.65 -1.47
N GLY A 102 16.71 -5.88 -1.37
CA GLY A 102 16.05 -6.31 -0.13
C GLY A 102 15.63 -5.19 0.83
N GLU A 103 15.76 -3.92 0.45
CA GLU A 103 15.24 -2.77 1.21
C GLU A 103 14.06 -2.09 0.49
N TYR A 104 12.96 -1.93 1.21
CA TYR A 104 11.71 -1.37 0.73
C TYR A 104 11.32 -0.15 1.55
N THR A 105 10.87 0.91 0.92
CA THR A 105 10.33 2.09 1.59
C THR A 105 8.85 2.19 1.30
N PHE A 106 8.02 2.29 2.34
CA PHE A 106 6.61 2.63 2.20
C PHE A 106 6.39 4.08 2.63
N THR A 107 5.73 4.87 1.79
CA THR A 107 5.42 6.29 2.07
C THR A 107 3.92 6.51 2.02
N VAL A 108 3.38 7.24 3.00
CA VAL A 108 1.98 7.65 3.01
C VAL A 108 1.84 9.02 3.67
N SER A 109 1.18 9.95 2.98
CA SER A 109 0.83 11.28 3.51
C SER A 109 2.00 12.02 4.17
N GLY A 110 3.20 11.93 3.57
CA GLY A 110 4.43 12.59 4.05
C GLY A 110 5.23 11.82 5.10
N ARG A 111 4.72 10.69 5.60
CA ARG A 111 5.43 9.77 6.51
C ARG A 111 6.06 8.63 5.73
N SER A 112 7.25 8.19 6.12
CA SER A 112 7.94 7.09 5.43
C SER A 112 8.61 6.11 6.40
N VAL A 113 8.44 4.82 6.12
CA VAL A 113 9.09 3.74 6.85
C VAL A 113 9.92 2.88 5.92
N LYS A 114 11.00 2.30 6.46
CA LYS A 114 11.86 1.37 5.74
C LYS A 114 11.61 -0.03 6.27
N PHE A 115 11.58 -0.98 5.35
CA PHE A 115 11.48 -2.40 5.59
C PHE A 115 12.72 -3.06 5.04
N LYS A 116 13.33 -3.93 5.86
CA LYS A 116 14.51 -4.69 5.49
C LYS A 116 14.19 -6.17 5.49
N TYR A 117 14.58 -6.83 4.41
CA TYR A 117 14.43 -8.27 4.26
C TYR A 117 15.68 -9.00 4.78
N ASP A 118 15.49 -9.88 5.75
CA ASP A 118 16.50 -10.79 6.25
C ASP A 118 16.41 -12.13 5.50
N LYS A 119 17.40 -12.39 4.64
CA LYS A 119 17.49 -13.60 3.81
C LYS A 119 17.75 -14.87 4.63
N ALA A 120 18.35 -14.75 5.82
CA ALA A 120 18.65 -15.90 6.69
C ALA A 120 17.40 -16.33 7.48
N LYS A 121 16.56 -15.37 7.87
CA LYS A 121 15.35 -15.63 8.67
C LYS A 121 14.06 -15.66 7.85
N GLY A 122 14.08 -15.14 6.62
CA GLY A 122 12.87 -14.97 5.81
C GLY A 122 11.95 -13.87 6.34
N THR A 123 12.44 -12.95 7.15
CA THR A 123 11.62 -11.93 7.81
C THR A 123 11.74 -10.57 7.13
N LEU A 124 10.60 -9.90 6.93
CA LEU A 124 10.55 -8.49 6.52
C LEU A 124 10.28 -7.63 7.76
N THR A 125 11.30 -6.94 8.24
CA THR A 125 11.27 -6.17 9.49
C THR A 125 11.19 -4.68 9.21
N CYS A 126 10.32 -3.96 9.93
CA CYS A 126 10.27 -2.50 9.86
C CYS A 126 11.47 -1.96 10.64
N GLU A 127 12.38 -1.25 9.97
CA GLU A 127 13.50 -0.59 10.65
C GLU A 127 13.00 0.68 11.35
N PRO A 128 13.43 0.95 12.60
CA PRO A 128 13.05 2.16 13.31
C PRO A 128 13.64 3.39 12.61
N ASN A 129 12.80 4.04 11.80
CA ASN A 129 12.99 5.40 11.28
C ASN A 129 12.43 6.39 12.36
N PRO A 130 12.68 7.72 12.30
CA PRO A 130 12.19 8.63 13.33
C PRO A 130 10.64 8.69 13.46
N ASP A 131 9.91 8.16 12.47
CA ASP A 131 8.46 7.92 12.52
C ASP A 131 8.13 6.47 12.96
N THR A 132 8.46 6.11 14.21
CA THR A 132 8.19 4.77 14.78
C THR A 132 6.70 4.41 14.82
N THR A 133 5.81 5.41 14.76
CA THR A 133 4.35 5.23 14.82
C THR A 133 3.76 4.47 13.63
N LEU A 134 4.34 4.63 12.43
CA LEU A 134 3.79 4.01 11.23
C LEU A 134 4.16 2.53 11.12
N CYS A 135 5.31 2.12 11.66
CA CYS A 135 5.65 0.69 11.80
C CYS A 135 4.61 -0.02 12.68
N SER A 136 4.26 0.56 13.83
CA SER A 136 3.24 -0.01 14.73
C SER A 136 1.83 -0.05 14.14
N GLN A 137 1.53 0.83 13.18
CA GLN A 137 0.24 0.81 12.45
C GLN A 137 0.19 -0.26 11.34
N LEU A 138 1.36 -0.71 10.86
CA LEU A 138 1.50 -1.68 9.78
C LEU A 138 1.73 -3.11 10.26
N GLU A 139 2.19 -3.29 11.50
CA GLU A 139 2.17 -4.57 12.23
C GLU A 139 0.72 -4.98 12.58
#